data_AF-A0A0V8E739-F1
#
_entry.id   AF-A0A0V8E739-F1
#
_cell.length_a   1.000
_cell.length_b   1.000
_cell.length_c   1.000
_cell.angle_alpha   90.00
_cell.angle_beta   90.00
_cell.angle_gamma   90.00
#
_symmetry.space_group_name_H-M   'P 1'
#
loop_
_entity.id
_entity.type
_entity.pdbx_description
1 polymer ?
#
loop_
_entity_poly.entity_id
_entity_poly.type
_entity_poly.pdbx_seq_one_letter_code
_entity_poly.pdbx_strand_id
1 'polypeptide(L)'
;MENTTIFSKRLIKEIKKSGKSVNCIERELGYTRNALNNYKNGTSPSGIRLIELSNYFHVSPEYLIGKEHSRLSSSIQIFFDQLDETKKIELLRISEEWAYKNLMSNERAKNNNKESLK
;
A
#
# COMPACT_ATOMS: atom_id res chain seq x y z
N MET A 1 -26.20 13.23 -8.20
CA MET A 1 -24.96 13.06 -7.40
C MET A 1 -24.61 11.58 -7.42
N GLU A 2 -23.52 11.20 -8.09
CA GLU A 2 -23.13 9.79 -8.25
C GLU A 2 -22.68 9.19 -6.92
N ASN A 3 -23.38 8.16 -6.44
CA ASN A 3 -22.97 7.33 -5.30
C ASN A 3 -21.76 6.46 -5.68
N THR A 4 -20.59 7.08 -5.81
CA THR A 4 -19.35 6.39 -6.21
C THR A 4 -18.75 5.65 -5.02
N THR A 5 -18.74 4.31 -5.08
CA THR A 5 -18.16 3.46 -4.02
C THR A 5 -16.64 3.60 -3.93
N ILE A 6 -16.06 3.22 -2.79
CA ILE A 6 -14.60 3.17 -2.62
C ILE A 6 -13.93 2.26 -3.65
N PHE A 7 -14.59 1.15 -3.99
CA PHE A 7 -14.16 0.23 -5.03
C PHE A 7 -14.08 0.91 -6.38
N SER A 8 -15.14 1.60 -6.81
CA SER A 8 -15.17 2.32 -8.07
C SER A 8 -14.04 3.35 -8.15
N LYS A 9 -13.81 4.11 -7.06
CA LYS A 9 -12.74 5.12 -6.99
C LYS A 9 -11.36 4.50 -7.17
N ARG A 10 -11.05 3.42 -6.44
CA ARG A 10 -9.75 2.75 -6.49
C ARG A 10 -9.53 2.02 -7.82
N LEU A 11 -10.58 1.39 -8.37
CA LEU A 11 -10.52 0.78 -9.70
C LEU A 11 -10.21 1.83 -10.79
N ILE A 12 -10.91 2.97 -10.79
CA ILE A 12 -10.63 4.07 -11.74
C ILE A 12 -9.20 4.59 -11.59
N LYS A 13 -8.69 4.66 -10.35
CA LYS A 13 -7.31 5.06 -10.07
C LYS A 13 -6.30 4.09 -10.70
N GLU A 14 -6.47 2.79 -10.53
CA GLU A 14 -5.57 1.79 -11.11
C GLU A 14 -5.68 1.70 -12.64
N ILE A 15 -6.88 1.86 -13.20
CA ILE A 15 -7.07 2.02 -14.66
C ILE A 15 -6.25 3.20 -15.18
N LYS A 16 -6.34 4.37 -14.54
CA LYS A 16 -5.58 5.56 -14.95
C LYS A 16 -4.07 5.35 -14.84
N LYS A 17 -3.60 4.72 -13.76
CA LYS A 17 -2.17 4.40 -13.57
C LYS A 17 -1.63 3.44 -14.63
N SER A 18 -2.45 2.52 -15.12
CA SER A 18 -2.03 1.56 -16.14
C SER A 18 -1.71 2.20 -17.49
N GLY A 19 -2.19 3.42 -17.76
CA GLY A 19 -2.05 4.08 -19.07
C GLY A 19 -2.85 3.42 -20.20
N LYS A 20 -3.58 2.34 -19.94
CA LYS A 20 -4.36 1.59 -20.92
C LYS A 20 -5.80 2.11 -20.98
N SER A 21 -6.41 2.01 -22.16
CA SER A 21 -7.84 2.26 -22.30
C SER A 21 -8.66 1.16 -21.61
N VAL A 22 -9.85 1.50 -21.13
CA VAL A 22 -10.77 0.55 -20.46
C VAL A 22 -11.04 -0.67 -21.36
N ASN A 23 -11.26 -0.45 -22.65
CA ASN A 23 -11.50 -1.51 -23.63
C ASN A 23 -10.29 -2.45 -23.79
N CYS A 24 -9.07 -1.93 -23.67
CA CYS A 24 -7.86 -2.76 -23.71
C CYS A 24 -7.80 -3.68 -22.49
N ILE A 25 -8.06 -3.11 -21.30
CA ILE A 25 -8.08 -3.86 -20.04
C ILE A 25 -9.16 -4.94 -20.06
N GLU A 26 -10.37 -4.60 -20.53
CA GLU A 26 -11.46 -5.56 -20.68
C GLU A 26 -11.06 -6.73 -21.58
N ARG A 27 -10.41 -6.46 -22.72
CA ARG A 27 -9.93 -7.50 -23.63
C ARG A 27 -8.84 -8.38 -23.01
N GLU A 28 -7.88 -7.79 -22.30
CA GLU A 28 -6.81 -8.54 -21.64
C GLU A 28 -7.33 -9.42 -20.49
N LEU A 29 -8.40 -8.99 -19.81
CA LEU A 29 -9.09 -9.75 -18.79
C LEU A 29 -10.11 -10.76 -19.35
N GLY A 30 -10.33 -10.80 -20.67
CA GLY A 30 -11.36 -11.64 -21.28
C GLY A 30 -12.80 -11.23 -20.93
N TYR A 31 -13.01 -9.96 -20.55
CA TYR A 31 -14.31 -9.42 -20.21
C TYR A 31 -15.09 -8.99 -21.46
N THR A 32 -16.42 -9.02 -21.35
CA THR A 32 -17.28 -8.41 -22.35
C THR A 32 -17.05 -6.90 -22.42
N ARG A 33 -17.27 -6.32 -23.60
CA ARG A 33 -17.17 -4.88 -23.80
C ARG A 33 -18.08 -4.17 -22.80
N ASN A 34 -17.57 -3.10 -22.18
CA ASN A 34 -18.26 -2.26 -21.21
C ASN A 34 -18.48 -2.89 -19.83
N ALA A 35 -17.93 -4.08 -19.55
CA ALA A 35 -18.06 -4.76 -18.27
C ALA A 35 -17.58 -3.90 -17.08
N LEU A 36 -16.52 -3.11 -17.25
CA LEU A 36 -15.98 -2.29 -16.16
C LEU A 36 -16.81 -1.03 -15.88
N ASN A 37 -17.64 -0.59 -16.82
CA ASN A 37 -18.48 0.59 -16.63
C ASN A 37 -19.60 0.34 -15.60
N ASN A 38 -20.04 -0.91 -15.41
CA ASN A 38 -21.03 -1.26 -14.38
C ASN A 38 -20.59 -0.83 -12.98
N TYR A 39 -19.29 -0.87 -12.71
CA TYR A 39 -18.74 -0.48 -11.42
C TYR A 39 -18.78 1.02 -11.17
N LYS A 40 -18.95 1.88 -12.20
CA LYS A 40 -19.07 3.33 -12.01
C LYS A 40 -20.38 3.71 -11.29
N ASN A 41 -21.42 2.92 -11.47
CA ASN A 41 -22.75 3.16 -10.90
C ASN A 41 -22.95 2.54 -9.51
N GLY A 42 -21.85 2.17 -8.84
CA GLY A 42 -21.88 1.64 -7.48
C GLY A 42 -22.23 0.15 -7.36
N THR A 43 -22.22 -0.60 -8.47
CA THR A 43 -22.29 -2.06 -8.43
C THR A 43 -21.02 -2.64 -7.79
N SER A 44 -21.18 -3.59 -6.87
CA SER A 44 -20.06 -4.33 -6.27
C SER A 44 -19.60 -5.48 -7.17
N PRO A 45 -18.28 -5.77 -7.26
CA PRO A 45 -17.80 -6.95 -7.97
C PRO A 45 -18.15 -8.23 -7.20
N SER A 46 -18.21 -9.36 -7.91
CA SER A 46 -18.16 -10.67 -7.25
C SER A 46 -16.76 -10.90 -6.63
N GLY A 47 -16.65 -11.87 -5.72
CA GLY A 47 -15.35 -12.25 -5.15
C GLY A 47 -14.32 -12.61 -6.22
N ILE A 48 -14.72 -13.40 -7.21
CA ILE A 48 -13.85 -13.78 -8.34
C ILE A 48 -13.37 -12.54 -9.11
N ARG A 49 -14.30 -11.64 -9.46
CA ARG A 49 -13.97 -10.40 -10.19
C ARG A 49 -13.03 -9.50 -9.42
N LEU A 50 -13.18 -9.44 -8.10
CA LEU A 50 -12.29 -8.69 -7.24
C LEU A 50 -10.86 -9.24 -7.30
N ILE A 51 -10.69 -10.56 -7.23
CA ILE A 51 -9.38 -11.22 -7.32
C ILE A 51 -8.75 -11.04 -8.71
N GLU A 52 -9.53 -11.20 -9.79
CA GLU A 52 -9.03 -11.00 -11.16
C GLU A 52 -8.50 -9.58 -11.36
N LEU A 53 -9.27 -8.58 -10.93
CA LEU A 53 -8.87 -7.17 -11.01
C LEU A 53 -7.66 -6.86 -10.11
N SER A 54 -7.62 -7.41 -8.89
CA SER A 54 -6.50 -7.17 -7.98
C SER A 54 -5.19 -7.75 -8.55
N ASN A 55 -5.25 -8.95 -9.12
CA ASN A 55 -4.10 -9.60 -9.74
C ASN A 55 -3.62 -8.83 -10.97
N TYR A 56 -4.54 -8.39 -11.83
CA TYR A 56 -4.20 -7.64 -13.04
C TYR A 56 -3.52 -6.29 -12.74
N PHE A 57 -3.96 -5.59 -11.69
CA PHE A 57 -3.37 -4.31 -11.29
C PHE A 57 -2.23 -4.45 -10.26
N HIS A 58 -1.87 -5.67 -9.87
CA HIS A 58 -0.87 -5.95 -8.83
C HIS A 58 -1.13 -5.21 -7.51
N VAL A 59 -2.40 -5.16 -7.09
CA VAL A 59 -2.85 -4.61 -5.80
C VAL A 59 -3.56 -5.70 -5.00
N SER A 60 -3.84 -5.47 -3.71
CA SER A 60 -4.59 -6.46 -2.93
C SER A 60 -6.12 -6.30 -3.09
N PRO A 61 -6.91 -7.38 -2.95
CA PRO A 61 -8.37 -7.30 -2.93
C PRO A 61 -8.89 -6.30 -1.88
N GLU A 62 -8.30 -6.30 -0.69
CA GLU A 62 -8.63 -5.40 0.43
C GLU A 62 -8.35 -3.95 0.07
N TYR A 63 -7.27 -3.69 -0.67
CA TYR A 63 -7.02 -2.37 -1.23
C TYR A 63 -8.21 -1.95 -2.08
N LEU A 64 -8.61 -2.73 -3.08
CA LEU A 64 -9.69 -2.32 -3.97
C LEU A 64 -11.00 -2.02 -3.22
N ILE A 65 -11.38 -2.81 -2.22
CA ILE A 65 -12.61 -2.59 -1.44
C ILE A 65 -12.48 -1.61 -0.26
N GLY A 66 -11.32 -0.97 -0.09
CA GLY A 66 -11.10 -0.01 1.00
C GLY A 66 -10.97 -0.63 2.40
N LYS A 67 -10.71 -1.93 2.49
CA LYS A 67 -10.39 -2.66 3.74
C LYS A 67 -8.90 -2.77 3.99
N GLU A 68 -8.10 -1.92 3.35
CA GLU A 68 -6.69 -1.77 3.69
C GLU A 68 -6.59 -1.19 5.11
N HIS A 69 -6.63 -2.08 6.10
CA HIS A 69 -6.09 -1.79 7.42
C HIS A 69 -4.64 -1.37 7.21
N SER A 70 -4.18 -0.35 7.93
CA SER A 70 -2.80 0.12 7.91
C SER A 70 -1.86 -1.03 8.25
N ARG A 71 -1.48 -1.83 7.24
CA ARG A 71 -0.69 -3.03 7.43
C ARG A 71 0.66 -2.71 8.04
N LEU A 72 1.14 -1.48 7.93
CA LEU A 72 2.38 -1.04 8.59
C LEU A 72 2.28 -1.10 10.12
N SER A 73 1.20 -0.61 10.72
CA SER A 73 1.04 -0.63 12.18
C SER A 73 0.70 -2.03 12.70
N SER A 74 -0.06 -2.81 11.93
CA SER A 74 -0.47 -4.14 12.34
C SER A 74 0.63 -5.19 12.09
N SER A 75 1.36 -5.14 10.96
CA SER A 75 2.33 -6.20 10.61
C SER A 75 3.55 -6.24 11.52
N ILE A 76 4.14 -5.09 11.86
CA ILE A 76 5.33 -5.05 12.72
C ILE A 76 4.96 -5.39 14.16
N GLN A 77 3.84 -4.85 14.67
CA GLN A 77 3.39 -5.14 16.04
C GLN A 77 3.01 -6.62 16.19
N ILE A 78 2.23 -7.17 15.24
CA ILE A 78 1.87 -8.60 15.25
C ILE A 78 3.12 -9.47 15.15
N PHE A 79 4.08 -9.11 14.28
CA PHE A 79 5.34 -9.83 14.17
C PHE A 79 6.13 -9.79 15.48
N PHE A 80 6.22 -8.61 16.11
CA PHE A 80 6.90 -8.43 17.40
C PHE A 80 6.26 -9.27 18.51
N ASP A 81 4.92 -9.28 18.59
CA ASP A 81 4.18 -10.03 19.62
C ASP A 81 4.36 -11.56 19.47
N GLN A 82 4.66 -12.03 18.25
CA GLN A 82 4.94 -13.44 17.95
C GLN A 82 6.38 -13.88 18.28
N LEU A 83 7.30 -12.94 18.54
CA LEU A 83 8.67 -13.28 18.90
C LEU A 83 8.76 -13.83 20.33
N ASP A 84 9.72 -14.72 20.55
CA ASP A 84 10.13 -15.07 21.91
C ASP A 84 10.92 -13.93 22.56
N GLU A 85 11.02 -13.96 23.90
CA GLU A 85 11.68 -12.89 24.67
C GLU A 85 13.15 -12.66 24.27
N THR A 86 13.87 -13.73 23.90
CA THR A 86 15.26 -13.60 23.46
C THR A 86 15.37 -12.79 22.17
N LYS A 87 14.51 -13.10 21.19
CA LYS A 87 14.47 -12.36 19.91
C LYS A 87 13.98 -10.92 20.08
N LYS A 88 13.06 -10.66 21.01
CA LYS A 88 12.61 -9.28 21.32
C LYS A 88 13.77 -8.43 21.87
N ILE A 89 14.55 -8.99 22.79
CA ILE A 89 15.72 -8.32 23.36
C ILE A 89 16.79 -8.06 22.29
N GLU A 90 17.03 -9.01 21.40
CA GLU A 90 17.96 -8.83 20.29
C GLU A 90 17.50 -7.72 19.34
N LEU A 91 16.21 -7.72 18.98
CA LEU A 91 15.63 -6.68 18.13
C LEU A 91 15.76 -5.29 18.76
N LEU A 92 15.49 -5.17 20.07
CA LEU A 92 15.68 -3.93 20.81
C LEU A 92 17.13 -3.44 20.69
N ARG A 93 18.10 -4.30 20.99
CA ARG A 93 19.53 -3.95 20.90
C ARG A 93 19.92 -3.43 19.52
N ILE A 94 19.47 -4.11 18.46
CA ILE A 94 19.77 -3.72 17.07
C ILE A 94 19.13 -2.36 16.75
N SER A 95 17.88 -2.15 17.17
CA SER A 95 17.18 -0.87 16.95
C SER A 95 17.85 0.30 17.67
N GLU A 96 18.34 0.10 18.89
CA GLU A 96 19.08 1.09 19.67
C GLU A 96 20.43 1.42 18.99
N GLU A 97 21.16 0.40 18.55
CA GLU A 97 22.43 0.58 17.84
C GLU A 97 22.25 1.36 16.54
N TRP A 98 21.21 1.03 15.77
CA TRP A 98 20.85 1.77 14.57
C TRP A 98 20.50 3.23 14.90
N ALA A 99 19.65 3.46 15.91
CA ALA A 99 19.23 4.80 16.30
C ALA A 99 20.42 5.66 16.74
N TYR A 100 21.30 5.10 17.58
CA TYR A 100 22.51 5.79 18.02
C TYR A 100 23.39 6.18 16.83
N LYS A 101 23.67 5.26 15.92
CA LYS A 101 24.49 5.54 14.74
C LYS A 101 23.87 6.61 13.85
N ASN A 102 22.56 6.57 13.59
CA ASN A 102 21.93 7.47 12.63
C ASN A 102 21.57 8.84 13.21
N LEU A 103 21.29 8.92 14.51
CA LEU A 103 20.95 10.18 15.16
C LEU A 103 22.21 10.93 15.60
N MET A 104 23.20 10.25 16.19
CA MET A 104 24.44 10.90 16.66
C MET A 104 25.37 11.32 15.52
N SER A 105 25.37 10.58 14.40
CA SER A 105 26.11 11.01 13.19
C SER A 105 25.51 12.25 12.56
N ASN A 106 24.18 12.39 12.61
CA ASN A 106 23.46 13.56 12.11
C ASN A 106 23.69 14.80 12.99
N GLU A 107 23.89 14.66 14.30
CA GLU A 107 24.21 15.79 15.18
C GLU A 107 25.63 16.32 14.97
N ARG A 108 26.62 15.45 14.76
CA ARG A 108 28.00 15.87 14.42
C ARG A 108 28.07 16.63 13.10
N ALA A 109 27.34 16.19 12.08
CA ALA A 109 27.26 16.89 10.80
C ALA A 109 26.62 18.29 10.90
N LYS A 110 25.63 18.47 11.80
CA LYS A 110 24.97 19.77 12.05
C LYS A 110 25.84 20.75 12.84
N ASN A 111 26.65 20.26 13.79
CA ASN A 111 27.52 21.12 14.59
C ASN A 111 28.77 21.58 13.81
N ASN A 112 29.36 20.72 12.99
CA ASN A 112 30.51 21.08 12.15
C ASN A 112 30.17 22.14 11.07
N ASN A 113 28.93 22.18 10.59
CA ASN A 113 28.46 23.22 9.67
C ASN A 113 28.12 24.56 10.36
N LYS A 114 27.94 24.59 11.68
CA LYS A 114 27.72 25.86 12.41
C LYS A 114 29.02 26.56 12.79
N GLU A 115 30.11 25.82 12.97
CA GLU A 115 31.43 26.37 13.32
C GLU A 115 32.20 26.90 12.11
N SER A 116 31.89 26.44 10.90
CA SER A 116 32.50 26.91 9.64
C SER A 116 31.87 28.19 9.06
N LEU A 117 30.83 28.72 9.71
CA LEU A 117 30.13 29.96 9.36
C LEU A 117 30.40 31.09 10.37
N LYS A 118 31.39 30.93 11.26
CA LYS A 118 31.91 31.96 12.17
C LYS A 118 33.31 32.39 11.78
#